data_AF-A0A4R0I9Z8-F1
#
_entry.id   AF-A0A4R0I9Z8-F1
#
_cell.length_a   1.000
_cell.length_b   1.000
_cell.length_c   1.000
_cell.angle_alpha   90.00
_cell.angle_beta   90.00
_cell.angle_gamma   90.00
#
_symmetry.space_group_name_H-M   'P 1'
#
loop_
_entity.id
_entity.type
_entity.pdbx_description
1 polymer ?
#
loop_
_entity_poly.entity_id
_entity_poly.type
_entity_poly.pdbx_seq_one_letter_code
_entity_poly.pdbx_strand_id
1 'polypeptide(L)'
;MFEQDLDTLSTRDLLERAADCRTVANRADAHLLECAQIYADRFHPSVCPTRPTRRANDGRERAVILGGEGCPAIAEFAIAEFAAVVGVSPGVGRALLADALALRHRFP
;
A
#
# COMPACT_ATOMS: atom_id res chain seq x y z
N MET A 1 -13.92 -15.99 -19.91
CA MET A 1 -13.63 -14.90 -20.86
C MET A 1 -12.51 -15.42 -21.74
N PHE A 2 -12.75 -15.69 -23.02
CA PHE A 2 -11.70 -16.22 -23.89
C PHE A 2 -10.62 -15.15 -24.07
N GLU A 3 -9.39 -15.50 -23.76
CA GLU A 3 -8.22 -14.66 -23.97
C GLU A 3 -8.06 -14.51 -25.48
N GLN A 4 -8.43 -13.34 -26.02
CA GLN A 4 -8.22 -13.05 -27.43
C GLN A 4 -6.72 -13.01 -27.69
N ASP A 5 -6.28 -13.72 -28.72
CA ASP A 5 -4.89 -13.71 -29.15
C ASP A 5 -4.50 -12.29 -29.59
N LEU A 6 -3.56 -11.68 -28.86
CA LEU A 6 -3.14 -10.29 -29.06
C LEU A 6 -2.51 -10.09 -30.45
N ASP A 7 -1.92 -11.14 -31.03
CA ASP A 7 -1.27 -11.09 -32.35
C ASP A 7 -2.28 -10.93 -33.50
N THR A 8 -3.57 -11.16 -33.23
CA THR A 8 -4.64 -11.04 -34.22
C THR A 8 -5.34 -9.67 -34.20
N LEU A 9 -5.05 -8.83 -33.20
CA LEU A 9 -5.67 -7.51 -33.06
C LEU A 9 -5.06 -6.51 -34.05
N SER A 10 -5.90 -5.60 -34.55
CA SER A 10 -5.37 -4.41 -35.22
C SER A 10 -4.56 -3.57 -34.21
N THR A 11 -3.62 -2.75 -34.67
CA THR A 11 -2.86 -1.87 -33.77
C THR A 11 -3.77 -0.96 -32.94
N ARG A 12 -4.89 -0.50 -33.52
CA ARG A 12 -5.90 0.29 -32.81
C ARG A 12 -6.50 -0.51 -31.66
N ASP A 13 -7.02 -1.70 -31.93
CA ASP A 13 -7.70 -2.52 -30.92
C ASP A 13 -6.72 -3.00 -29.83
N LEU A 14 -5.45 -3.24 -30.20
CA LEU A 14 -4.38 -3.55 -29.25
C LEU A 14 -4.13 -2.38 -28.28
N LEU A 15 -4.12 -1.14 -28.76
CA LEU A 15 -3.97 0.05 -27.92
C LEU A 15 -5.21 0.28 -27.03
N GLU A 16 -6.41 0.07 -27.56
CA GLU A 16 -7.66 0.12 -26.77
C GLU A 16 -7.60 -0.94 -25.65
N ARG A 17 -7.21 -2.17 -25.96
CA ARG A 17 -7.01 -3.25 -24.97
C ARG A 17 -5.97 -2.90 -23.91
N ALA A 18 -4.86 -2.28 -24.29
CA ALA A 18 -3.83 -1.83 -23.35
C ALA A 18 -4.35 -0.73 -22.41
N ALA A 19 -5.17 0.21 -22.92
CA ALA A 19 -5.81 1.24 -22.12
C ALA A 19 -6.82 0.66 -21.12
N ASP A 20 -7.57 -0.37 -21.52
CA ASP A 20 -8.49 -1.09 -20.62
C ASP A 20 -7.73 -1.79 -19.48
N CYS A 21 -6.64 -2.50 -19.81
CA CYS A 21 -5.77 -3.11 -18.81
C CYS A 21 -5.22 -2.07 -17.82
N ARG A 22 -4.79 -0.90 -18.31
CA ARG A 22 -4.33 0.20 -17.45
C ARG A 22 -5.45 0.72 -16.55
N THR A 23 -6.67 0.86 -17.07
CA THR A 23 -7.82 1.31 -16.28
C THR A 23 -8.14 0.33 -15.15
N VAL A 24 -8.09 -0.97 -15.43
CA VAL A 24 -8.28 -2.01 -14.40
C VAL A 24 -7.19 -1.95 -13.35
N ALA A 25 -5.92 -1.85 -13.77
CA ALA A 25 -4.79 -1.71 -12.85
C ALA A 25 -4.92 -0.49 -11.95
N ASN A 26 -5.21 0.69 -12.52
CA ASN A 26 -5.38 1.93 -11.75
C ASN A 26 -6.50 1.83 -10.70
N ARG A 27 -7.61 1.16 -11.02
CA ARG A 27 -8.70 0.93 -10.04
C ARG A 27 -8.27 0.01 -8.92
N ALA A 28 -7.55 -1.07 -9.24
CA ALA A 28 -7.01 -1.97 -8.24
C ALA A 28 -5.96 -1.28 -7.34
N ASP A 29 -5.09 -0.46 -7.92
CA ASP A 29 -4.08 0.33 -7.20
C ASP A 29 -4.72 1.38 -6.28
N ALA A 30 -5.78 2.05 -6.72
CA ALA A 30 -6.55 2.96 -5.88
C ALA A 30 -7.16 2.24 -4.67
N HIS A 31 -7.76 1.06 -4.90
CA HIS A 31 -8.31 0.25 -3.81
C HIS A 31 -7.21 -0.29 -2.88
N LEU A 32 -6.00 -0.56 -3.40
CA LEU A 32 -4.85 -0.92 -2.58
C LEU A 32 -4.43 0.24 -1.64
N LEU A 33 -4.52 1.49 -2.09
CA LEU A 33 -4.28 2.66 -1.22
C LEU A 33 -5.33 2.76 -0.11
N GLU A 34 -6.61 2.49 -0.38
CA GLU A 34 -7.66 2.43 0.65
C GLU A 34 -7.38 1.32 1.67
N CYS A 35 -7.00 0.13 1.21
CA CYS A 35 -6.55 -0.96 2.08
C CYS A 35 -5.35 -0.54 2.95
N ALA A 36 -4.37 0.16 2.37
CA ALA A 36 -3.20 0.67 3.06
C ALA A 36 -3.56 1.69 4.16
N GLN A 37 -4.54 2.58 3.90
CA GLN A 37 -5.04 3.53 4.91
C GLN A 37 -5.66 2.81 6.10
N ILE A 38 -6.57 1.86 5.85
CA ILE A 38 -7.23 1.10 6.91
C ILE A 38 -6.24 0.21 7.66
N TYR A 39 -5.25 -0.36 6.97
CA TYR A 39 -4.17 -1.08 7.60
C TYR A 39 -3.35 -0.17 8.53
N ALA A 40 -2.95 1.01 8.05
CA ALA A 40 -2.21 1.98 8.86
C ALA A 40 -2.96 2.40 10.13
N ASP A 41 -4.29 2.61 10.05
CA ASP A 41 -5.12 2.93 11.22
C ASP A 41 -5.07 1.82 12.29
N ARG A 42 -5.09 0.55 11.88
CA ARG A 42 -5.04 -0.60 12.81
C ARG A 42 -3.68 -0.73 13.49
N PHE A 43 -2.63 -0.24 12.85
CA PHE A 43 -1.25 -0.25 13.37
C PHE A 43 -0.83 1.11 13.94
N HIS A 44 -1.79 2.00 14.21
CA HIS A 44 -1.51 3.22 14.95
C HIS A 44 -1.03 2.89 16.38
N PRO A 45 0.03 3.53 16.90
CA PRO A 45 0.65 3.19 18.19
C PRO A 45 -0.30 3.20 19.40
N SER A 46 -1.40 3.95 19.34
CA SER A 46 -2.38 4.03 20.45
C SER A 46 -3.40 2.89 20.47
N VAL A 47 -3.56 2.14 19.38
CA VAL A 47 -4.57 1.07 19.24
C VAL A 47 -3.98 -0.28 18.90
N CYS A 48 -2.78 -0.33 18.33
CA CYS A 48 -2.15 -1.57 17.91
C CYS A 48 -1.85 -2.46 19.12
N PRO A 49 -2.26 -3.75 19.11
CA PRO A 49 -1.93 -4.67 20.18
C PRO A 49 -0.41 -4.90 20.25
N THR A 50 0.07 -5.14 21.47
CA THR A 50 1.44 -5.60 21.71
C THR A 50 1.66 -6.91 20.94
N ARG A 51 2.50 -6.91 19.91
CA ARG A 51 2.78 -8.11 19.12
C ARG A 51 3.37 -9.21 20.03
N PRO A 52 2.83 -10.44 20.03
CA PRO A 52 3.40 -11.54 20.81
C PRO A 52 4.84 -11.76 20.36
N THR A 53 5.77 -11.89 21.33
CA THR A 53 7.26 -11.80 21.26
C THR A 53 7.90 -10.46 21.64
N ARG A 54 7.13 -9.41 21.96
CA ARG A 54 7.67 -8.18 22.58
C ARG A 54 8.24 -8.46 23.99
N ARG A 55 9.52 -8.80 24.08
CA ARG A 55 10.29 -8.64 25.31
C ARG A 55 10.70 -7.17 25.43
N ALA A 56 10.60 -6.61 26.63
CA ALA A 56 10.87 -5.21 26.92
C ALA A 56 12.39 -4.89 26.91
N ASN A 57 13.06 -5.09 25.77
CA ASN A 57 14.49 -4.80 25.61
C ASN A 57 14.71 -3.53 24.79
N ASP A 58 15.94 -2.99 24.81
CA ASP A 58 16.34 -1.91 23.92
C ASP A 58 16.43 -2.44 22.47
N GLY A 59 15.75 -1.77 21.53
CA GLY A 59 15.39 -2.31 20.20
C GLY A 59 13.89 -2.50 19.97
N ARG A 60 13.05 -1.82 20.76
CA ARG A 60 11.58 -1.85 20.65
C ARG A 60 11.15 -1.27 19.31
N GLU A 61 10.08 -1.85 18.79
CA GLU A 61 9.37 -1.30 17.65
C GLU A 61 9.00 0.17 17.90
N ARG A 62 9.42 1.04 16.99
CA ARG A 62 9.18 2.48 17.04
C ARG A 62 7.87 2.86 16.37
N ALA A 63 7.31 3.98 16.82
CA ALA A 63 6.32 4.72 16.05
C ALA A 63 7.04 5.59 15.00
N VAL A 64 6.60 5.52 13.75
CA VAL A 64 7.16 6.30 12.63
C VAL A 64 6.06 7.07 11.90
N ILE A 65 6.36 8.29 11.49
CA ILE A 65 5.48 9.11 10.64
C ILE A 65 5.95 8.94 9.20
N LEU A 66 5.08 8.38 8.35
CA LEU A 66 5.43 8.05 6.96
C LEU A 66 5.02 9.16 5.97
N GLY A 67 3.77 9.64 6.06
CA GLY A 67 3.21 10.63 5.13
C GLY A 67 3.69 12.08 5.33
N GLY A 68 4.65 12.30 6.23
CA GLY A 68 5.15 13.63 6.62
C GLY A 68 4.28 14.33 7.67
N GLU A 69 4.56 15.60 7.91
CA GLU A 69 3.87 16.42 8.91
C GLU A 69 2.34 16.39 8.75
N GLY A 70 1.63 16.23 9.87
CA GLY A 70 0.17 16.11 9.91
C GLY A 70 -0.39 14.70 9.66
N CYS A 71 0.43 13.72 9.28
CA CYS A 71 0.01 12.33 9.19
C CYS A 71 0.14 11.59 10.52
N PRO A 72 -0.74 10.61 10.82
CA PRO A 72 -0.61 9.78 12.01
C PRO A 72 0.64 8.89 11.94
N ALA A 73 1.13 8.49 13.11
CA ALA A 73 2.22 7.53 13.21
C ALA A 73 1.71 6.09 13.01
N ILE A 74 2.60 5.21 12.56
CA ILE A 74 2.37 3.77 12.42
C ILE A 74 3.50 3.01 13.12
N ALA A 75 3.22 1.79 13.60
CA ALA A 75 4.23 0.87 14.11
C ALA A 75 5.23 0.47 13.00
N GLU A 76 6.53 0.58 13.24
CA GLU A 76 7.55 0.47 12.19
C GLU A 76 7.60 -0.91 11.49
N PHE A 77 7.26 -2.01 12.17
CA PHE A 77 7.29 -3.34 11.55
C PHE A 77 6.05 -3.65 10.72
N ALA A 78 4.97 -2.88 10.85
CA ALA A 78 3.80 -2.98 9.98
C ALA A 78 4.16 -2.78 8.50
N ILE A 79 5.21 -1.99 8.23
CA ILE A 79 5.72 -1.75 6.87
C ILE A 79 6.20 -3.05 6.22
N ALA A 80 7.01 -3.84 6.93
CA ALA A 80 7.58 -5.06 6.40
C ALA A 80 6.51 -6.14 6.17
N GLU A 81 5.53 -6.22 7.08
CA GLU A 81 4.38 -7.11 6.94
C GLU A 81 3.52 -6.74 5.72
N PHE A 82 3.13 -5.47 5.59
CA PHE A 82 2.35 -5.00 4.44
C PHE A 82 3.09 -5.25 3.12
N ALA A 83 4.38 -4.90 3.06
CA ALA A 83 5.21 -5.12 1.87
C ALA A 83 5.28 -6.60 1.48
N ALA A 84 5.45 -7.49 2.46
CA ALA A 84 5.51 -8.93 2.22
C ALA A 84 4.18 -9.48 1.68
N VAL A 85 3.04 -9.03 2.20
CA VAL A 85 1.71 -9.46 1.74
C VAL A 85 1.42 -8.95 0.32
N VAL A 86 1.80 -7.72 0.01
CA VAL A 86 1.62 -7.13 -1.33
C VAL A 86 2.63 -7.69 -2.34
N GLY A 87 3.72 -8.32 -1.88
CA GLY A 87 4.74 -8.90 -2.75
C GLY A 87 5.76 -7.89 -3.28
N VAL A 88 6.06 -6.85 -2.49
CA VAL A 88 7.00 -5.77 -2.84
C VAL A 88 8.13 -5.63 -1.82
N SER A 89 9.16 -4.88 -2.16
CA SER A 89 10.24 -4.59 -1.22
C SER A 89 9.75 -3.72 -0.05
N PRO A 90 10.39 -3.77 1.13
CA PRO A 90 10.03 -2.92 2.26
C PRO A 90 10.07 -1.41 1.93
N GLY A 91 10.99 -0.99 1.06
CA GLY A 91 11.06 0.40 0.59
C GLY A 91 9.84 0.82 -0.22
N VAL A 92 9.34 -0.06 -1.09
CA VAL A 92 8.12 0.20 -1.88
C VAL A 92 6.88 0.17 -0.97
N GLY A 93 6.77 -0.80 -0.06
CA GLY A 93 5.67 -0.84 0.91
C GLY A 93 5.64 0.40 1.82
N ARG A 94 6.82 0.92 2.22
CA ARG A 94 6.93 2.18 2.95
C ARG A 94 6.37 3.35 2.14
N ALA A 95 6.72 3.45 0.86
CA ALA A 95 6.24 4.53 -0.01
C ALA A 95 4.72 4.46 -0.20
N LEU A 96 4.17 3.26 -0.46
CA LEU A 96 2.73 3.05 -0.60
C LEU A 96 1.95 3.48 0.65
N LEU A 97 2.41 3.09 1.85
CA LEU A 97 1.79 3.53 3.10
C LEU A 97 1.94 5.04 3.34
N ALA A 98 3.07 5.63 2.97
CA ALA A 98 3.29 7.07 3.07
C ALA A 98 2.32 7.85 2.16
N ASP A 99 2.20 7.44 0.90
CA ASP A 99 1.30 8.07 -0.08
C ASP A 99 -0.16 7.93 0.35
N ALA A 100 -0.56 6.73 0.79
CA ALA A 100 -1.89 6.46 1.31
C ALA A 100 -2.27 7.39 2.48
N LEU A 101 -1.37 7.59 3.45
CA LEU A 101 -1.56 8.50 4.58
C LEU A 101 -1.56 9.97 4.14
N ALA A 102 -0.63 10.37 3.27
CA ALA A 102 -0.54 11.74 2.79
C ALA A 102 -1.80 12.15 2.01
N LEU A 103 -2.33 11.28 1.16
CA LEU A 103 -3.58 11.52 0.43
C LEU A 103 -4.76 11.77 1.37
N ARG A 104 -4.90 10.98 2.44
CA ARG A 104 -6.01 11.13 3.39
C ARG A 104 -5.90 12.35 4.30
N HIS A 105 -4.68 12.73 4.69
CA HIS A 105 -4.47 13.70 5.77
C HIS A 105 -3.91 15.05 5.30
N ARG A 106 -3.25 15.13 4.14
CA ARG A 106 -2.57 16.34 3.66
C ARG A 106 -3.14 16.91 2.36
N PHE A 107 -3.79 16.09 1.55
CA PHE A 107 -4.32 16.49 0.23
C PHE A 107 -5.80 16.15 0.05
N PRO A 108 -6.71 16.70 0.89
CA PRO A 108 -8.15 16.48 0.75
C PRO A 108 -8.76 17.18 -0.47
#